data_AF-A0A9P5N2B2-F1
#
_entry.id   AF-A0A9P5N2B2-F1
#
_cell.length_a   1.000
_cell.length_b   1.000
_cell.length_c   1.000
_cell.angle_alpha   90.00
_cell.angle_beta   90.00
_cell.angle_gamma   90.00
#
_symmetry.space_group_name_H-M   'P 1'
#
loop_
_entity.id
_entity.type
_entity.pdbx_description
1 polymer ?
#
loop_
_entity_poly.entity_id
_entity_poly.type
_entity_poly.pdbx_seq_one_letter_code
_entity_poly.pdbx_strand_id
1 'polypeptide(L)'
;MFASQATTAPLSLRGAHLLNAVLTLGYVLPLYFSKYTRLSFSKTPENDGTRSKGVSERWRDDPAVIKARLSSVSLSTIASLCLVGYIIDTGLSNALGRRWDTTALYLGFSLGNRNLPVYVVTPALFLGPLYGRYLSRDLPFMAHWSFNERKNAFGWVGIRNYIVGPISEELVWRSCLVSAYRLAGASSAFLVFFTPVSFGSAHLHHVWEIYNMHGGTRQALRRAIVLALFQFTYTTLFGFHSAFLFLRTSSLLPSVSAHIFCNFMGFPQLQAELRWHPHRRRRTLNLSSCFTPWVDLYAIQKLCLRIVLA
;
A
#
# COMPACT_ATOMS: atom_id res chain seq x y z
N MET A 1 12.53 -0.80 -36.88
CA MET A 1 11.61 -0.42 -37.98
C MET A 1 10.24 -1.03 -37.67
N PHE A 2 9.50 -0.44 -36.73
CA PHE A 2 8.07 -0.72 -36.54
C PHE A 2 7.36 0.56 -36.95
N ALA A 3 6.77 0.53 -38.14
CA ALA A 3 5.97 1.63 -38.65
C ALA A 3 4.81 1.89 -37.68
N SER A 4 4.66 3.16 -37.32
CA SER A 4 3.55 3.73 -36.56
C SER A 4 2.23 3.47 -37.29
N GLN A 5 1.55 2.37 -36.96
CA GLN A 5 0.10 2.35 -37.01
C GLN A 5 -0.39 2.93 -35.69
N ALA A 6 -0.94 4.14 -35.73
CA ALA A 6 -1.61 4.75 -34.60
C ALA A 6 -2.88 3.95 -34.28
N THR A 7 -2.73 2.84 -33.57
CA THR A 7 -3.85 2.14 -32.93
C THR A 7 -4.39 3.08 -31.87
N THR A 8 -5.60 3.60 -32.10
CA THR A 8 -6.32 4.40 -31.10
C THR A 8 -6.40 3.60 -29.80
N ALA A 9 -5.93 4.17 -28.70
CA ALA A 9 -5.93 3.52 -27.39
C ALA A 9 -7.35 2.99 -27.05
N PRO A 10 -7.50 1.73 -26.58
CA PRO A 10 -8.81 1.14 -26.26
C PRO A 10 -9.64 1.93 -25.24
N LEU A 11 -8.98 2.71 -24.39
CA LEU A 11 -9.61 3.59 -23.42
C LEU A 11 -9.15 5.04 -23.62
N SER A 12 -10.04 6.02 -23.46
CA SER A 12 -9.61 7.42 -23.44
C SER A 12 -8.94 7.78 -22.10
N LEU A 13 -8.01 8.72 -22.10
CA LEU A 13 -7.39 9.21 -20.86
C LEU A 13 -8.42 9.77 -19.87
N ARG A 14 -9.48 10.43 -20.37
CA ARG A 14 -10.62 10.89 -19.54
C ARG A 14 -11.34 9.71 -18.88
N GLY A 15 -11.55 8.61 -19.61
CA GLY A 15 -12.12 7.37 -19.07
C GLY A 15 -11.25 6.77 -17.97
N ALA A 16 -9.92 6.76 -18.15
CA ALA A 16 -9.00 6.28 -17.12
C ALA A 16 -9.01 7.17 -15.85
N HIS A 17 -9.12 8.49 -16.00
CA HIS A 17 -9.29 9.39 -14.84
C HIS A 17 -10.62 9.15 -14.11
N LEU A 18 -11.71 8.93 -14.83
CA LEU A 18 -13.00 8.59 -14.21
C LEU A 18 -12.92 7.27 -13.46
N LEU A 19 -12.32 6.24 -14.06
CA LEU A 19 -12.09 4.96 -13.40
C LEU A 19 -11.22 5.12 -12.14
N ASN A 20 -10.19 5.97 -12.18
CA ASN A 20 -9.40 6.27 -10.97
C ASN A 20 -10.28 6.78 -9.83
N ALA A 21 -11.16 7.73 -10.10
CA ALA A 21 -12.09 8.26 -9.11
C ALA A 21 -13.06 7.17 -8.62
N VAL A 22 -13.66 6.41 -9.54
CA VAL A 22 -14.62 5.33 -9.21
C VAL A 22 -13.97 4.24 -8.37
N LEU A 23 -12.78 3.77 -8.75
CA LEU A 23 -12.06 2.72 -8.01
C LEU A 23 -11.62 3.22 -6.63
N THR A 24 -11.07 4.44 -6.54
CA THR A 24 -10.61 5.02 -5.27
C THR A 24 -11.77 5.26 -4.31
N LEU A 25 -12.85 5.91 -4.78
CA LEU A 25 -14.03 6.17 -3.96
C LEU A 25 -14.80 4.88 -3.65
N GLY A 26 -14.91 3.98 -4.61
CA GLY A 26 -15.53 2.67 -4.46
C GLY A 26 -14.81 1.79 -3.43
N TYR A 27 -13.50 1.96 -3.23
CA TYR A 27 -12.75 1.27 -2.18
C TYR A 27 -12.98 1.90 -0.80
N VAL A 28 -13.03 3.23 -0.71
CA VAL A 28 -13.06 3.95 0.58
C VAL A 28 -14.47 4.18 1.13
N LEU A 29 -15.41 4.63 0.30
CA LEU A 29 -16.76 5.03 0.74
C LEU A 29 -17.56 3.90 1.42
N PRO A 30 -17.49 2.63 0.97
CA PRO A 30 -18.21 1.54 1.63
C PRO A 30 -17.86 1.35 3.12
N LEU A 31 -16.67 1.80 3.54
CA LEU A 31 -16.25 1.78 4.95
C LEU A 31 -17.13 2.66 5.85
N TYR A 32 -17.95 3.54 5.27
CA TYR A 32 -18.80 4.50 5.97
C TYR A 32 -20.30 4.20 5.86
N PHE A 33 -20.72 3.25 5.02
CA PHE A 33 -22.14 3.00 4.73
C PHE A 33 -22.85 2.15 5.78
N SER A 34 -22.15 1.20 6.41
CA SER A 34 -22.74 0.33 7.41
C SER A 34 -22.44 0.80 8.82
N LYS A 35 -23.37 0.56 9.74
CA LYS A 35 -23.11 0.72 11.18
C LYS A 35 -21.82 -0.04 11.51
N TYR A 36 -21.69 -1.30 11.13
CA TYR A 36 -20.58 -2.18 11.52
C TYR A 36 -19.20 -1.78 10.94
N THR A 37 -19.15 -1.08 9.81
CA THR A 37 -17.89 -0.61 9.21
C THR A 37 -17.48 0.77 9.73
N ARG A 38 -18.46 1.61 10.09
CA ARG A 38 -18.25 2.97 10.60
C ARG A 38 -17.81 2.96 12.07
N LEU A 39 -16.77 3.73 12.35
CA LEU A 39 -16.28 3.93 13.73
C LEU A 39 -17.23 4.84 14.51
N SER A 40 -17.26 4.65 15.83
CA SER A 40 -18.10 5.39 16.75
C SER A 40 -17.26 5.88 17.92
N PHE A 41 -17.30 7.18 18.17
CA PHE A 41 -16.54 7.85 19.22
C PHE A 41 -17.47 8.68 20.09
N SER A 42 -17.34 8.61 21.40
CA SER A 42 -18.01 9.51 22.35
C SER A 42 -17.29 10.85 22.44
N LYS A 43 -17.91 11.87 23.05
CA LYS A 43 -17.27 13.17 23.33
C LYS A 43 -16.58 13.18 24.70
N THR A 44 -15.79 12.16 25.01
CA THR A 44 -15.06 12.09 26.28
C THR A 44 -13.72 12.80 26.12
N PRO A 45 -13.38 13.79 26.97
CA PRO A 45 -12.10 14.49 26.89
C PRO A 45 -10.91 13.54 27.15
N GLU A 46 -9.80 13.84 26.49
CA GLU A 46 -8.52 13.14 26.65
C GLU A 46 -7.87 13.60 27.97
N ASN A 47 -7.65 12.67 28.91
CA ASN A 47 -6.80 12.93 30.08
C ASN A 47 -5.38 12.47 29.76
N ASP A 48 -4.43 13.40 29.78
CA ASP A 48 -2.98 13.13 29.75
C ASP A 48 -2.48 12.30 28.54
N GLY A 49 -3.10 12.49 27.37
CA GLY A 49 -2.66 11.85 26.11
C GLY A 49 -3.06 10.38 25.93
N THR A 50 -3.81 9.80 26.88
CA THR A 50 -4.35 8.44 26.80
C THR A 50 -5.84 8.41 27.10
N ARG A 51 -6.64 8.06 26.09
CA ARG A 51 -8.09 7.90 26.22
C ARG A 51 -8.45 6.42 26.31
N SER A 52 -9.20 6.04 27.34
CA SER A 52 -9.81 4.71 27.41
C SER A 52 -11.03 4.62 26.49
N LYS A 53 -11.17 3.48 25.81
CA LYS A 53 -12.33 3.18 24.96
C LYS A 53 -13.62 3.12 25.79
N GLY A 54 -14.62 3.90 25.41
CA GLY A 54 -15.96 3.86 26.01
C GLY A 54 -16.74 2.61 25.61
N VAL A 55 -17.68 2.16 26.46
CA VAL A 55 -18.46 0.92 26.24
C VAL A 55 -19.28 0.93 24.95
N SER A 56 -19.79 2.10 24.54
CA SER A 56 -20.57 2.29 23.31
C SER A 56 -19.72 2.63 22.07
N GLU A 57 -18.40 2.73 22.24
CA GLU A 57 -17.48 3.09 21.16
C GLU A 57 -17.09 1.89 20.31
N ARG A 58 -16.79 2.18 19.04
CA ARG A 58 -16.39 1.17 18.06
C ARG A 58 -15.15 1.66 17.36
N TRP A 59 -14.03 1.03 17.71
CA TRP A 59 -12.70 1.42 17.30
C TRP A 59 -12.23 0.57 16.13
N ARG A 60 -11.20 1.05 15.43
CA ARG A 60 -10.65 0.41 14.22
C ARG A 60 -10.20 -1.03 14.44
N ASP A 61 -9.65 -1.33 15.61
CA ASP A 61 -9.07 -2.64 15.93
C ASP A 61 -10.06 -3.60 16.60
N ASP A 62 -11.33 -3.22 16.71
CA ASP A 62 -12.37 -4.12 17.18
C ASP A 62 -12.58 -5.28 16.18
N PRO A 63 -12.59 -6.55 16.62
CA PRO A 63 -12.73 -7.70 15.72
C PRO A 63 -13.97 -7.63 14.83
N ALA A 64 -15.10 -7.12 15.35
CA ALA A 64 -16.33 -6.95 14.58
C ALA A 64 -16.18 -5.89 13.47
N VAL A 65 -15.51 -4.77 13.77
CA VAL A 65 -15.24 -3.71 12.79
C VAL A 65 -14.26 -4.20 11.74
N ILE A 66 -13.19 -4.91 12.14
CA ILE A 66 -12.23 -5.50 11.21
C ILE A 66 -12.96 -6.44 10.25
N LYS A 67 -13.70 -7.44 10.75
CA LYS A 67 -14.44 -8.39 9.91
C LYS A 67 -15.36 -7.68 8.91
N ALA A 68 -16.16 -6.72 9.38
CA ALA A 68 -17.09 -5.98 8.52
C ALA A 68 -16.34 -5.17 7.44
N ARG A 69 -15.25 -4.49 7.79
CA ARG A 69 -14.42 -3.75 6.84
C ARG A 69 -13.75 -4.70 5.84
N LEU A 70 -13.23 -5.85 6.29
CA LEU A 70 -12.62 -6.87 5.42
C LEU A 70 -13.62 -7.41 4.40
N SER A 71 -14.85 -7.72 4.80
CA SER A 71 -15.90 -8.14 3.86
C SER A 71 -16.23 -7.04 2.86
N SER A 72 -16.35 -5.79 3.31
CA SER A 72 -16.67 -4.64 2.47
C SER A 72 -15.57 -4.36 1.43
N VAL A 73 -14.30 -4.34 1.83
CA VAL A 73 -13.18 -4.12 0.89
C VAL A 73 -13.02 -5.29 -0.07
N SER A 74 -13.27 -6.53 0.37
CA SER A 74 -13.20 -7.71 -0.50
C SER A 74 -14.25 -7.64 -1.60
N LEU A 75 -15.51 -7.29 -1.26
CA LEU A 75 -16.57 -7.12 -2.24
C LEU A 75 -16.27 -5.98 -3.23
N SER A 76 -15.79 -4.84 -2.73
CA SER A 76 -15.40 -3.71 -3.58
C SER A 76 -14.24 -4.06 -4.51
N THR A 77 -13.28 -4.85 -4.04
CA THR A 77 -12.14 -5.33 -4.84
C THR A 77 -12.59 -6.27 -5.95
N ILE A 78 -13.49 -7.22 -5.64
CA ILE A 78 -14.08 -8.12 -6.64
C ILE A 78 -14.85 -7.31 -7.69
N ALA A 79 -15.68 -6.35 -7.28
CA ALA A 79 -16.40 -5.48 -8.20
C ALA A 79 -15.45 -4.67 -9.10
N SER A 80 -14.35 -4.17 -8.54
CA SER A 80 -13.30 -3.46 -9.29
C SER A 80 -12.63 -4.34 -10.33
N LEU A 81 -12.29 -5.58 -9.98
CA LEU A 81 -11.70 -6.57 -10.90
C LEU A 81 -12.68 -6.95 -12.01
N CYS A 82 -13.95 -7.18 -11.68
CA CYS A 82 -14.98 -7.47 -12.68
C CYS A 82 -15.17 -6.30 -13.64
N LEU A 83 -15.21 -5.06 -13.13
CA LEU A 83 -15.37 -3.86 -13.95
C LEU A 83 -14.19 -3.67 -14.91
N VAL A 84 -12.95 -3.67 -14.39
CA VAL A 84 -11.77 -3.46 -15.25
C VAL A 84 -11.50 -4.66 -16.15
N GLY A 85 -11.76 -5.88 -15.66
CA GLY A 85 -11.72 -7.10 -16.46
C GLY A 85 -12.67 -6.98 -17.65
N TYR A 86 -13.92 -6.59 -17.43
CA TYR A 86 -14.89 -6.35 -18.50
C TYR A 86 -14.45 -5.26 -19.51
N ILE A 87 -13.80 -4.19 -19.04
CA ILE A 87 -13.27 -3.13 -19.92
C ILE A 87 -12.09 -3.62 -20.76
N ILE A 88 -11.12 -4.33 -20.17
CA ILE A 88 -10.01 -4.94 -20.92
C ILE A 88 -10.57 -5.89 -21.97
N ASP A 89 -11.50 -6.71 -21.53
CA ASP A 89 -12.12 -7.74 -22.32
C ASP A 89 -12.85 -7.16 -23.53
N THR A 90 -13.78 -6.23 -23.34
CA THR A 90 -14.54 -5.59 -24.43
C THR A 90 -13.67 -4.67 -25.29
N GLY A 91 -12.71 -3.97 -24.70
CA GLY A 91 -11.84 -3.03 -25.42
C GLY A 91 -10.77 -3.70 -26.28
N LEU A 92 -10.34 -4.92 -25.93
CA LEU A 92 -9.25 -5.64 -26.60
C LEU A 92 -9.72 -6.87 -27.41
N SER A 93 -10.96 -7.34 -27.20
CA SER A 93 -11.53 -8.52 -27.90
C SER A 93 -11.65 -8.37 -29.42
N ASN A 94 -11.60 -7.16 -29.96
CA ASN A 94 -11.60 -6.97 -31.41
C ASN A 94 -10.26 -7.33 -32.07
N ALA A 95 -9.18 -7.57 -31.31
CA ALA A 95 -7.82 -7.64 -31.86
C ALA A 95 -7.10 -9.01 -31.77
N LEU A 96 -7.34 -9.86 -30.75
CA LEU A 96 -6.37 -10.93 -30.42
C LEU A 96 -6.89 -12.35 -30.15
N GLY A 97 -8.21 -12.64 -30.24
CA GLY A 97 -8.75 -14.02 -30.21
C GLY A 97 -8.53 -14.87 -28.94
N ARG A 98 -7.66 -14.46 -27.99
CA ARG A 98 -7.45 -15.09 -26.66
C ARG A 98 -7.83 -14.13 -25.54
N ARG A 99 -9.10 -14.24 -25.17
CA ARG A 99 -9.83 -13.33 -24.27
C ARG A 99 -9.29 -13.33 -22.83
N TRP A 100 -9.03 -14.52 -22.28
CA TRP A 100 -8.66 -14.71 -20.88
C TRP A 100 -7.18 -14.50 -20.60
N ASP A 101 -6.30 -15.01 -21.46
CA ASP A 101 -4.84 -14.88 -21.29
C ASP A 101 -4.41 -13.41 -21.26
N THR A 102 -5.02 -12.60 -22.12
CA THR A 102 -4.68 -11.17 -22.22
C THR A 102 -5.19 -10.41 -21.00
N THR A 103 -6.41 -10.68 -20.56
CA THR A 103 -6.97 -10.05 -19.34
C THR A 103 -6.16 -10.43 -18.10
N ALA A 104 -5.81 -11.71 -17.96
CA ALA A 104 -4.96 -12.19 -16.88
C ALA A 104 -3.58 -11.52 -16.89
N LEU A 105 -2.97 -11.31 -18.06
CA LEU A 105 -1.69 -10.62 -18.18
C LEU A 105 -1.78 -9.15 -17.76
N TYR A 106 -2.80 -8.42 -18.21
CA TYR A 106 -2.99 -7.01 -17.84
C TYR A 106 -3.21 -6.87 -16.32
N LEU A 107 -4.08 -7.70 -15.74
CA LEU A 107 -4.33 -7.71 -14.30
C LEU A 107 -3.15 -8.27 -13.47
N GLY A 108 -2.10 -8.79 -14.10
CA GLY A 108 -0.90 -9.28 -13.43
C GLY A 108 -1.05 -10.66 -12.79
N PHE A 109 -1.95 -11.50 -13.29
CA PHE A 109 -2.12 -12.89 -12.90
C PHE A 109 -1.19 -13.86 -13.65
N SER A 110 -0.10 -13.33 -14.22
CA SER A 110 0.96 -14.16 -14.82
C SER A 110 1.78 -14.85 -13.74
N LEU A 111 1.71 -16.19 -13.71
CA LEU A 111 2.48 -17.05 -12.81
C LEU A 111 3.86 -17.44 -13.39
N GLY A 112 4.12 -17.12 -14.65
CA GLY A 112 5.32 -17.58 -15.38
C GLY A 112 6.60 -16.79 -15.09
N ASN A 113 6.49 -15.58 -14.54
CA ASN A 113 7.65 -14.70 -14.40
C ASN A 113 8.41 -14.94 -13.08
N ARG A 114 9.27 -15.96 -13.06
CA ARG A 114 10.13 -16.34 -11.92
C ARG A 114 11.37 -15.44 -11.76
N ASN A 115 11.19 -14.12 -11.86
CA ASN A 115 12.29 -13.17 -11.71
C ASN A 115 12.65 -13.01 -10.21
N LEU A 116 13.32 -14.01 -9.62
CA LEU A 116 13.67 -14.06 -8.19
C LEU A 116 14.32 -12.76 -7.66
N PRO A 117 15.21 -12.06 -8.40
CA PRO A 117 15.78 -10.79 -7.96
C PRO A 117 14.76 -9.70 -7.59
N VAL A 118 13.55 -9.69 -8.16
CA VAL A 118 12.58 -8.63 -7.85
C VAL A 118 12.04 -8.71 -6.43
N TYR A 119 12.03 -9.91 -5.84
CA TYR A 119 11.56 -10.13 -4.46
C TYR A 119 12.57 -9.65 -3.41
N VAL A 120 13.85 -9.50 -3.77
CA VAL A 120 14.89 -9.03 -2.85
C VAL A 120 15.05 -7.50 -2.86
N VAL A 121 14.44 -6.80 -3.82
CA VAL A 121 14.54 -5.33 -3.89
C VAL A 121 13.98 -4.69 -2.63
N THR A 122 12.78 -5.08 -2.18
CA THR A 122 12.18 -4.49 -0.97
C THR A 122 13.00 -4.80 0.29
N PRO A 123 13.37 -6.06 0.60
CA PRO A 123 14.29 -6.34 1.70
C PRO A 123 15.62 -5.59 1.63
N ALA A 124 16.18 -5.38 0.43
CA ALA A 124 17.41 -4.60 0.26
C ALA A 124 17.24 -3.14 0.70
N LEU A 125 16.08 -2.52 0.44
CA LEU A 125 15.76 -1.17 0.93
C LEU A 125 15.62 -1.10 2.46
N PHE A 126 15.47 -2.24 3.14
CA PHE A 126 15.35 -2.37 4.60
C PHE A 126 16.61 -2.95 5.26
N LEU A 127 17.76 -3.01 4.58
CA LEU A 127 18.99 -3.56 5.18
C LEU A 127 19.40 -2.86 6.48
N GLY A 128 19.23 -1.54 6.59
CA GLY A 128 19.49 -0.79 7.81
C GLY A 128 18.64 -1.29 9.00
N PRO A 129 17.29 -1.22 8.91
CA PRO A 129 16.40 -1.74 9.94
C PRO A 129 16.58 -3.24 10.22
N LEU A 130 16.79 -4.07 9.19
CA LEU A 130 17.06 -5.50 9.35
C LEU A 130 18.34 -5.73 10.15
N TYR A 131 19.39 -4.95 9.89
CA TYR A 131 20.63 -4.99 10.67
C TYR A 131 20.41 -4.53 12.12
N GLY A 132 19.61 -3.48 12.35
CA GLY A 132 19.21 -3.05 13.69
C GLY A 132 18.51 -4.17 14.49
N ARG A 133 17.57 -4.88 13.86
CA ARG A 133 16.88 -6.04 14.46
C ARG A 133 17.80 -7.24 14.66
N TYR A 134 18.74 -7.48 13.74
CA TYR A 134 19.78 -8.49 13.89
C TYR A 134 20.65 -8.23 15.13
N LEU A 135 21.13 -6.99 15.29
CA LEU A 135 21.92 -6.59 16.46
C LEU A 135 21.13 -6.73 17.76
N SER A 136 19.82 -6.49 17.71
CA SER A 136 18.89 -6.63 18.83
C SER A 136 18.42 -8.07 19.06
N ARG A 137 18.87 -9.03 18.23
CA ARG A 137 18.42 -10.44 18.22
C ARG A 137 16.90 -10.61 18.19
N ASP A 138 16.20 -9.71 17.50
CA ASP A 138 14.73 -9.66 17.35
C ASP A 138 14.27 -10.12 15.95
N LEU A 139 15.16 -10.71 15.15
CA LEU A 139 14.77 -11.39 13.92
C LEU A 139 14.15 -12.77 14.21
N PRO A 140 13.34 -13.33 13.28
CA PRO A 140 12.79 -14.67 13.43
C PRO A 140 13.86 -15.69 13.87
N PHE A 141 13.50 -16.56 14.81
CA PHE A 141 14.36 -17.61 15.37
C PHE A 141 15.58 -17.11 16.19
N MET A 142 15.61 -15.83 16.57
CA MET A 142 16.64 -15.29 17.47
C MET A 142 16.16 -15.18 18.92
N ALA A 143 17.11 -15.00 19.85
CA ALA A 143 16.88 -15.07 21.30
C ALA A 143 15.80 -14.13 21.84
N HIS A 144 15.63 -12.93 21.26
CA HIS A 144 14.63 -11.96 21.70
C HIS A 144 13.40 -11.94 20.80
N TRP A 145 13.27 -12.92 19.89
CA TRP A 145 12.10 -13.01 19.04
C TRP A 145 10.90 -13.59 19.80
N SER A 146 9.95 -12.72 20.15
CA SER A 146 8.76 -13.08 20.93
C SER A 146 7.51 -13.22 20.06
N PHE A 147 6.84 -14.38 20.16
CA PHE A 147 5.48 -14.55 19.63
C PHE A 147 4.44 -13.81 20.48
N ASN A 148 4.66 -13.68 21.79
CA ASN A 148 3.72 -13.04 22.71
C ASN A 148 3.52 -11.55 22.37
N GLU A 149 4.61 -10.85 22.06
CA GLU A 149 4.57 -9.44 21.63
C GLU A 149 3.90 -9.27 20.25
N ARG A 150 3.81 -10.36 19.49
CA ARG A 150 3.25 -10.40 18.13
C ARG A 150 1.93 -11.17 18.06
N LYS A 151 1.26 -11.46 19.17
CA LYS A 151 -0.05 -12.15 19.20
C LYS A 151 -1.09 -11.51 18.28
N ASN A 152 -1.12 -10.18 18.23
CA ASN A 152 -2.02 -9.44 17.36
C ASN A 152 -1.76 -9.67 15.86
N ALA A 153 -0.54 -10.09 15.49
CA ALA A 153 -0.16 -10.45 14.12
C ALA A 153 -0.80 -11.76 13.63
N PHE A 154 -1.32 -12.60 14.53
CA PHE A 154 -2.01 -13.85 14.19
C PHE A 154 -3.53 -13.78 14.38
N GLY A 155 -4.05 -12.64 14.85
CA GLY A 155 -5.50 -12.38 14.96
C GLY A 155 -6.08 -11.64 13.75
N TRP A 156 -7.28 -11.10 13.90
CA TRP A 156 -7.96 -10.32 12.86
C TRP A 156 -7.15 -9.09 12.40
N VAL A 157 -6.40 -8.46 13.31
CA VAL A 157 -5.46 -7.36 12.98
C VAL A 157 -4.37 -7.84 12.01
N GLY A 158 -3.80 -9.02 12.28
CA GLY A 158 -2.83 -9.67 11.41
C GLY A 158 -3.37 -10.03 10.04
N ILE A 159 -4.54 -10.69 9.99
CA ILE A 159 -5.21 -11.03 8.73
C ILE A 159 -5.46 -9.77 7.89
N ARG A 160 -5.90 -8.68 8.51
CA ARG A 160 -6.06 -7.39 7.85
C ARG A 160 -4.74 -6.84 7.32
N ASN A 161 -3.70 -6.79 8.16
CA ASN A 161 -2.45 -6.11 7.85
C ASN A 161 -1.53 -6.89 6.91
N TYR A 162 -1.57 -8.22 6.91
CA TYR A 162 -0.59 -9.06 6.20
C TYR A 162 -1.19 -9.92 5.08
N ILE A 163 -2.52 -9.98 4.98
CA ILE A 163 -3.18 -10.81 3.96
C ILE A 163 -4.15 -9.95 3.18
N VAL A 164 -5.31 -9.63 3.78
CA VAL A 164 -6.43 -9.07 3.02
C VAL A 164 -6.13 -7.65 2.56
N GLY A 165 -5.64 -6.78 3.44
CA GLY A 165 -5.30 -5.39 3.10
C GLY A 165 -4.28 -5.29 1.96
N PRO A 166 -3.09 -5.92 2.08
CA PRO A 166 -2.11 -5.96 1.01
C PRO A 166 -2.68 -6.49 -0.31
N ILE A 167 -3.37 -7.64 -0.29
CA ILE A 167 -3.91 -8.24 -1.52
C ILE A 167 -4.97 -7.32 -2.16
N SER A 168 -5.93 -6.80 -1.37
CA SER A 168 -7.01 -5.97 -1.91
C SER A 168 -6.49 -4.64 -2.46
N GLU A 169 -5.54 -4.01 -1.77
CA GLU A 169 -4.93 -2.75 -2.22
C GLU A 169 -4.09 -2.94 -3.48
N GLU A 170 -3.27 -3.98 -3.56
CA GLU A 170 -2.51 -4.22 -4.79
C GLU A 170 -3.42 -4.59 -5.97
N LEU A 171 -4.50 -5.36 -5.76
CA LEU A 171 -5.49 -5.64 -6.82
C LEU A 171 -6.15 -4.35 -7.34
N VAL A 172 -6.61 -3.46 -6.47
CA VAL A 172 -7.30 -2.24 -6.92
C VAL A 172 -6.34 -1.27 -7.62
N TRP A 173 -5.15 -1.04 -7.06
CA TRP A 173 -4.26 0.00 -7.60
C TRP A 173 -3.28 -0.51 -8.65
N ARG A 174 -2.81 -1.76 -8.59
CA ARG A 174 -1.84 -2.29 -9.56
C ARG A 174 -2.56 -3.10 -10.63
N SER A 175 -3.42 -4.05 -10.25
CA SER A 175 -4.16 -4.80 -11.26
C SER A 175 -5.17 -3.93 -12.00
N CYS A 176 -6.05 -3.23 -11.30
CA CYS A 176 -7.13 -2.48 -11.95
C CYS A 176 -6.67 -1.10 -12.47
N LEU A 177 -6.17 -0.24 -11.59
CA LEU A 177 -5.90 1.15 -11.95
C LEU A 177 -4.75 1.32 -12.95
N VAL A 178 -3.60 0.67 -12.72
CA VAL A 178 -2.48 0.73 -13.68
C VAL A 178 -2.90 0.14 -15.02
N SER A 179 -3.65 -0.97 -15.07
CA SER A 179 -4.16 -1.52 -16.33
C SER A 179 -5.08 -0.56 -17.09
N ALA A 180 -5.98 0.12 -16.40
CA ALA A 180 -6.85 1.13 -17.02
C ALA A 180 -6.02 2.24 -17.69
N TYR A 181 -4.99 2.77 -17.02
CA TYR A 181 -4.12 3.77 -17.64
C TYR A 181 -3.21 3.19 -18.74
N ARG A 182 -2.81 1.92 -18.67
CA ARG A 182 -2.11 1.23 -19.77
C ARG A 182 -2.99 1.14 -21.02
N LEU A 183 -4.27 0.79 -20.87
CA LEU A 183 -5.24 0.80 -21.97
C LEU A 183 -5.48 2.19 -22.54
N ALA A 184 -5.25 3.24 -21.74
CA ALA A 184 -5.31 4.63 -22.19
C ALA A 184 -4.02 5.16 -22.84
N GLY A 185 -3.01 4.30 -23.01
CA GLY A 185 -1.74 4.69 -23.62
C GLY A 185 -0.88 5.61 -22.74
N ALA A 186 -1.10 5.61 -21.41
CA ALA A 186 -0.27 6.40 -20.50
C ALA A 186 1.18 5.90 -20.48
N SER A 187 2.12 6.84 -20.36
CA SER A 187 3.56 6.51 -20.33
C SER A 187 3.94 5.75 -19.06
N SER A 188 5.01 4.95 -19.12
CA SER A 188 5.54 4.24 -17.95
C SER A 188 5.84 5.16 -16.77
N ALA A 189 6.37 6.36 -17.03
CA ALA A 189 6.62 7.37 -16.00
C ALA A 189 5.31 7.82 -15.33
N PHE A 190 4.25 8.03 -16.10
CA PHE A 190 2.94 8.36 -15.55
C PHE A 190 2.39 7.22 -14.68
N LEU A 191 2.50 5.98 -15.14
CA LEU A 191 2.05 4.81 -14.38
C LEU A 191 2.77 4.68 -13.04
N VAL A 192 4.10 4.89 -13.00
CA VAL A 192 4.92 4.80 -11.79
C VAL A 192 4.70 5.98 -10.84
N PHE A 193 4.62 7.22 -11.35
CA PHE A 193 4.66 8.40 -10.47
C PHE A 193 3.29 9.07 -10.24
N PHE A 194 2.30 8.85 -11.11
CA PHE A 194 0.98 9.46 -10.95
C PHE A 194 -0.02 8.51 -10.29
N THR A 195 -0.13 7.26 -10.74
CA THR A 195 -1.16 6.34 -10.21
C THR A 195 -1.04 6.11 -8.69
N PRO A 196 0.16 6.10 -8.08
CA PRO A 196 0.28 5.95 -6.62
C PRO A 196 -0.18 7.15 -5.79
N VAL A 197 -0.44 8.30 -6.42
CA VAL A 197 -1.03 9.46 -5.73
C VAL A 197 -2.44 9.11 -5.25
N SER A 198 -3.26 8.42 -6.07
CA SER A 198 -4.60 8.02 -5.61
C SER A 198 -4.56 6.94 -4.54
N PHE A 199 -3.54 6.07 -4.57
CA PHE A 199 -3.30 5.08 -3.51
C PHE A 199 -2.99 5.74 -2.16
N GLY A 200 -2.10 6.75 -2.15
CA GLY A 200 -1.86 7.57 -0.97
C GLY A 200 -3.12 8.31 -0.53
N SER A 201 -3.83 8.96 -1.45
CA SER A 201 -5.05 9.74 -1.16
C SER A 201 -6.14 8.90 -0.49
N ALA A 202 -6.26 7.62 -0.85
CA ALA A 202 -7.23 6.71 -0.24
C ALA A 202 -7.08 6.61 1.28
N HIS A 203 -5.90 6.91 1.84
CA HIS A 203 -5.61 6.86 3.27
C HIS A 203 -5.91 8.17 4.02
N LEU A 204 -6.19 9.28 3.31
CA LEU A 204 -6.53 10.56 3.93
C LEU A 204 -7.82 10.48 4.76
N HIS A 205 -8.67 9.48 4.53
CA HIS A 205 -9.86 9.24 5.34
C HIS A 205 -9.52 8.95 6.82
N HIS A 206 -8.29 8.53 7.14
CA HIS A 206 -7.83 8.34 8.51
C HIS A 206 -7.70 9.65 9.29
N VAL A 207 -7.66 10.83 8.65
CA VAL A 207 -7.67 12.13 9.35
C VAL A 207 -8.85 12.19 10.33
N TRP A 208 -10.04 11.81 9.86
CA TRP A 208 -11.23 11.82 10.70
C TRP A 208 -11.12 10.83 11.86
N GLU A 209 -10.60 9.62 11.61
CA GLU A 209 -10.42 8.60 12.65
C GLU A 209 -9.44 9.09 13.72
N ILE A 210 -8.27 9.60 13.32
CA ILE A 210 -7.22 10.08 14.24
C ILE A 210 -7.73 11.29 15.03
N TYR A 211 -8.43 12.22 14.38
CA TYR A 211 -9.00 13.40 15.03
C TYR A 211 -9.96 13.03 16.16
N ASN A 212 -10.90 12.10 15.91
CA ASN A 212 -11.88 11.70 16.91
C ASN A 212 -11.29 10.81 18.01
N MET A 213 -10.31 9.95 17.67
CA MET A 213 -9.56 9.15 18.65
C MET A 213 -8.90 10.02 19.71
N HIS A 214 -8.36 11.19 19.33
CA HIS A 214 -7.69 12.13 20.22
C HIS A 214 -8.63 13.23 20.77
N GLY A 215 -9.92 12.92 20.90
CA GLY A 215 -10.87 13.80 21.61
C GLY A 215 -11.37 15.03 20.84
N GLY A 216 -11.08 15.14 19.54
CA GLY A 216 -11.67 16.18 18.69
C GLY A 216 -11.24 17.62 19.04
N THR A 217 -10.06 17.79 19.63
CA THR A 217 -9.51 19.11 19.98
C THR A 217 -8.74 19.74 18.80
N ARG A 218 -8.37 21.03 18.91
CA ARG A 218 -7.48 21.67 17.92
C ARG A 218 -6.11 20.99 17.84
N GLN A 219 -5.61 20.48 18.97
CA GLN A 219 -4.36 19.72 19.03
C GLN A 219 -4.51 18.35 18.33
N ALA A 220 -5.64 17.67 18.55
CA ALA A 220 -5.99 16.43 17.85
C ALA A 220 -6.03 16.63 16.34
N LEU A 221 -6.60 17.74 15.86
CA LEU A 221 -6.65 18.05 14.43
C LEU A 221 -5.25 18.27 13.85
N ARG A 222 -4.39 19.04 14.54
CA ARG A 222 -3.00 19.23 14.12
C ARG A 222 -2.26 17.90 14.02
N ARG A 223 -2.40 17.04 15.04
CA ARG A 223 -1.81 15.70 15.05
C ARG A 223 -2.35 14.82 13.92
N ALA A 224 -3.67 14.83 13.69
CA ALA A 224 -4.31 14.07 12.63
C ALA A 224 -3.82 14.48 11.24
N ILE A 225 -3.68 15.78 10.97
CA ILE A 225 -3.15 16.30 9.71
C ILE A 225 -1.71 15.84 9.51
N VAL A 226 -0.84 16.01 10.51
CA VAL A 226 0.58 15.62 10.40
C VAL A 226 0.72 14.12 10.13
N LEU A 227 0.00 13.29 10.88
CA LEU A 227 0.04 11.83 10.69
C LEU A 227 -0.54 11.40 9.35
N ALA A 228 -1.61 12.02 8.89
CA ALA A 228 -2.21 11.70 7.59
C ALA A 228 -1.35 12.16 6.41
N LEU A 229 -0.69 13.32 6.50
CA LEU A 229 0.26 13.78 5.49
C LEU A 229 1.46 12.84 5.41
N PHE A 230 1.99 12.44 6.57
CA PHE A 230 3.06 11.45 6.63
C PHE A 230 2.63 10.12 6.01
N GLN A 231 1.44 9.61 6.37
CA GLN A 231 0.89 8.39 5.81
C GLN A 231 0.67 8.51 4.30
N PHE A 232 0.09 9.61 3.82
CA PHE A 232 -0.10 9.90 2.40
C PHE A 232 1.23 9.84 1.64
N THR A 233 2.23 10.59 2.09
CA THR A 233 3.55 10.62 1.45
C THR A 233 4.18 9.24 1.44
N TYR A 234 4.22 8.57 2.59
CA TYR A 234 4.85 7.26 2.71
C TYR A 234 4.16 6.21 1.83
N THR A 235 2.83 6.17 1.84
CA THR A 235 2.05 5.24 1.02
C THR A 235 2.20 5.53 -0.47
N THR A 236 2.27 6.80 -0.88
CA THR A 236 2.53 7.17 -2.28
C THR A 236 3.93 6.73 -2.72
N LEU A 237 4.96 6.91 -1.88
CA LEU A 237 6.32 6.46 -2.19
C LEU A 237 6.41 4.94 -2.32
N PHE A 238 5.80 4.20 -1.39
CA PHE A 238 5.69 2.76 -1.51
C PHE A 238 4.93 2.36 -2.80
N GLY A 239 3.88 3.09 -3.15
CA GLY A 239 3.16 2.85 -4.39
C GLY A 239 4.00 3.10 -5.65
N PHE A 240 4.95 4.05 -5.66
CA PHE A 240 5.93 4.19 -6.77
C PHE A 240 6.73 2.91 -6.96
N HIS A 241 7.29 2.39 -5.85
CA HIS A 241 8.05 1.15 -5.84
C HIS A 241 7.21 -0.06 -6.28
N SER A 242 6.00 -0.20 -5.74
CA SER A 242 5.11 -1.30 -6.11
C SER A 242 4.63 -1.22 -7.57
N ALA A 243 4.30 -0.03 -8.08
CA ALA A 243 3.94 0.14 -9.49
C ALA A 243 5.11 -0.22 -10.41
N PHE A 244 6.34 0.14 -10.02
CA PHE A 244 7.55 -0.28 -10.72
C PHE A 244 7.69 -1.81 -10.75
N LEU A 245 7.57 -2.50 -9.60
CA LEU A 245 7.64 -3.97 -9.54
C LEU A 245 6.59 -4.63 -10.44
N PHE A 246 5.36 -4.13 -10.41
CA PHE A 246 4.26 -4.62 -11.23
C PHE A 246 4.55 -4.46 -12.73
N LEU A 247 4.97 -3.27 -13.17
CA LEU A 247 5.26 -3.01 -14.59
C LEU A 247 6.45 -3.82 -15.11
N ARG A 248 7.47 -4.06 -14.28
CA ARG A 248 8.64 -4.85 -14.66
C ARG A 248 8.36 -6.34 -14.78
N THR A 249 7.40 -6.86 -14.01
CA THR A 249 7.13 -8.30 -13.96
C THR A 249 5.85 -8.71 -14.64
N SER A 250 4.93 -7.76 -14.92
CA SER A 250 3.54 -8.05 -15.28
C SER A 250 2.92 -9.09 -14.32
N SER A 251 3.29 -9.01 -13.05
CA SER A 251 2.85 -9.92 -11.99
C SER A 251 2.52 -9.12 -10.74
N LEU A 252 1.44 -9.49 -10.08
CA LEU A 252 1.01 -8.88 -8.83
C LEU A 252 1.81 -9.38 -7.62
N LEU A 253 2.40 -10.59 -7.72
CA LEU A 253 3.04 -11.26 -6.59
C LEU A 253 4.19 -10.44 -5.98
N PRO A 254 5.14 -9.86 -6.76
CA PRO A 254 6.21 -9.04 -6.18
C PRO A 254 5.70 -7.82 -5.42
N SER A 255 4.66 -7.16 -5.95
CA SER A 255 4.01 -6.02 -5.31
C SER A 255 3.34 -6.39 -4.00
N VAL A 256 2.60 -7.50 -3.96
CA VAL A 256 1.98 -8.02 -2.73
C VAL A 256 3.03 -8.45 -1.72
N SER A 257 4.06 -9.17 -2.14
CA SER A 257 5.17 -9.57 -1.25
C SER A 257 5.88 -8.35 -0.65
N ALA A 258 6.15 -7.32 -1.47
CA ALA A 258 6.73 -6.07 -1.00
C ALA A 258 5.82 -5.38 0.03
N HIS A 259 4.51 -5.32 -0.23
CA HIS A 259 3.54 -4.73 0.68
C HIS A 259 3.51 -5.45 2.03
N ILE A 260 3.37 -6.78 2.03
CA ILE A 260 3.36 -7.59 3.25
C ILE A 260 4.65 -7.38 4.05
N PHE A 261 5.79 -7.37 3.36
CA PHE A 261 7.09 -7.13 3.98
C PHE A 261 7.17 -5.73 4.63
N CYS A 262 6.74 -4.68 3.93
CA CYS A 262 6.68 -3.32 4.46
C CYS A 262 5.75 -3.23 5.68
N ASN A 263 4.59 -3.89 5.66
CA ASN A 263 3.67 -3.90 6.79
C ASN A 263 4.27 -4.66 8.00
N PHE A 264 5.04 -5.72 7.75
CA PHE A 264 5.71 -6.48 8.81
C PHE A 264 6.87 -5.71 9.44
N MET A 265 7.68 -5.03 8.61
CA MET A 265 8.80 -4.22 9.10
C MET A 265 8.33 -2.94 9.78
N GLY A 266 7.20 -2.37 9.34
CA GLY A 266 6.71 -1.09 9.80
C GLY A 266 7.63 0.06 9.40
N PHE A 267 7.36 1.24 9.97
CA PHE A 267 8.23 2.39 9.74
C PHE A 267 9.51 2.26 10.58
N PRO A 268 10.71 2.49 10.00
CA PRO A 268 11.97 2.43 10.72
C PRO A 268 12.04 3.50 11.82
N GLN A 269 12.08 3.08 13.09
CA GLN A 269 12.14 3.98 14.23
C GLN A 269 13.60 4.32 14.58
N LEU A 270 14.27 5.05 13.68
CA LEU A 270 15.70 5.34 13.83
C LEU A 270 16.05 5.96 15.19
N GLN A 271 15.22 6.87 15.71
CA GLN A 271 15.45 7.47 17.02
C GLN A 271 15.34 6.46 18.18
N ALA A 272 14.42 5.50 18.11
CA ALA A 272 14.28 4.46 19.12
C ALA A 272 15.49 3.51 19.08
N GLU A 273 15.90 3.09 17.88
CA GLU A 273 17.08 2.24 17.67
C GLU A 273 18.38 2.91 18.17
N LEU A 274 18.52 4.22 17.96
CA LEU A 274 19.67 4.98 18.47
C LEU A 274 19.68 5.09 20.00
N ARG A 275 18.50 5.13 20.64
CA ARG A 275 18.38 5.14 22.11
C ARG A 275 18.64 3.76 22.71
N TRP A 276 18.23 2.68 22.04
CA TRP A 276 18.42 1.32 22.53
C TRP A 276 19.87 0.82 22.39
N HIS A 277 20.66 1.39 21.48
CA HIS A 277 22.05 0.98 21.23
C HIS A 277 23.08 2.13 21.39
N PRO A 278 23.22 2.75 22.58
CA PRO A 278 24.08 3.93 22.77
C PRO A 278 25.57 3.64 22.53
N HIS A 279 26.07 2.47 22.92
CA HIS A 279 27.47 2.06 22.72
C HIS A 279 27.84 1.74 21.26
N ARG A 280 26.84 1.59 20.37
CA ARG A 280 27.03 1.30 18.95
C ARG A 280 26.59 2.48 18.06
N ARG A 281 26.30 3.64 18.65
CA ARG A 281 25.76 4.85 18.01
C ARG A 281 26.50 5.25 16.72
N ARG A 282 27.83 5.22 16.68
CA ARG A 282 28.60 5.51 15.44
C ARG A 282 28.36 4.48 14.32
N ARG A 283 28.25 3.18 14.65
CA ARG A 283 27.95 2.12 13.66
C ARG A 283 26.49 2.17 13.22
N THR A 284 25.56 2.41 14.14
CA THR A 284 24.13 2.54 13.84
C THR A 284 23.87 3.79 12.99
N LEU A 285 24.48 4.94 13.30
CA LEU A 285 24.38 6.18 12.51
C LEU A 285 25.00 6.03 11.12
N ASN A 286 26.22 5.47 11.00
CA ASN A 286 26.87 5.30 9.70
C ASN A 286 26.12 4.33 8.76
N LEU A 287 25.45 3.30 9.30
CA LEU A 287 24.60 2.42 8.48
C LEU A 287 23.24 3.04 8.17
N SER A 288 22.61 3.72 9.13
CA SER A 288 21.30 4.35 8.87
C SER A 288 21.41 5.52 7.89
N SER A 289 22.50 6.29 7.88
CA SER A 289 22.76 7.30 6.85
C SER A 289 23.07 6.73 5.47
N CYS A 290 23.57 5.49 5.39
CA CYS A 290 23.80 4.79 4.11
C CYS A 290 22.54 4.07 3.59
N PHE A 291 21.55 3.82 4.44
CA PHE A 291 20.41 2.96 4.13
C PHE A 291 19.06 3.59 4.51
N THR A 292 18.91 4.90 4.30
CA THR A 292 17.63 5.61 4.18
C THR A 292 17.12 5.74 2.71
N PRO A 293 17.05 4.69 1.85
CA PRO A 293 16.40 4.81 0.54
C PRO A 293 14.96 5.32 0.62
N TRP A 294 14.28 5.12 1.74
CA TRP A 294 12.91 5.61 1.97
C TRP A 294 12.83 7.14 2.15
N VAL A 295 13.92 7.77 2.61
CA VAL A 295 14.01 9.24 2.72
C VAL A 295 14.59 9.82 1.43
N ASP A 296 15.48 9.09 0.76
CA ASP A 296 15.98 9.43 -0.57
C ASP A 296 14.96 9.07 -1.65
N LEU A 297 13.88 9.87 -1.72
CA LEU A 297 13.01 10.03 -2.88
C LEU A 297 13.82 10.02 -4.19
N TYR A 298 15.00 10.66 -4.16
CA TYR A 298 15.93 10.74 -5.27
C TYR A 298 16.54 9.39 -5.68
N ALA A 299 16.83 8.48 -4.75
CA ALA A 299 17.39 7.16 -5.05
C ALA A 299 16.34 6.21 -5.63
N ILE A 300 15.13 6.21 -5.07
CA ILE A 300 13.98 5.47 -5.63
C ILE A 300 13.63 6.04 -7.00
N GLN A 301 13.56 7.36 -7.15
CA GLN A 301 13.34 8.00 -8.44
C GLN A 301 14.45 7.67 -9.43
N LYS A 302 15.75 7.75 -9.06
CA LYS A 302 16.86 7.39 -9.96
C LYS A 302 16.83 5.92 -10.36
N LEU A 303 16.52 5.02 -9.44
CA LEU A 303 16.41 3.59 -9.72
C LEU A 303 15.25 3.31 -10.68
N CYS A 304 14.07 3.87 -10.39
CA CYS A 304 12.91 3.78 -11.26
C CYS A 304 13.17 4.43 -12.63
N LEU A 305 13.75 5.64 -12.69
CA LEU A 305 14.03 6.36 -13.93
C LEU A 305 15.11 5.68 -14.78
N ARG A 306 16.23 5.22 -14.18
CA ARG A 306 17.29 4.51 -14.92
C ARG A 306 16.81 3.20 -15.54
N ILE A 307 15.80 2.57 -14.95
CA ILE A 307 15.25 1.29 -15.41
C ILE A 307 14.00 1.48 -16.29
N VAL A 308 13.26 2.58 -16.14
CA VAL A 308 12.14 2.94 -17.02
C VAL A 308 12.64 3.52 -18.35
N LEU A 309 13.81 4.15 -18.37
CA LEU A 309 14.45 4.71 -19.56
C LEU A 309 15.41 3.74 -20.27
N ALA A 310 15.59 2.52 -19.74
CA ALA A 310 16.39 1.45 -20.33
C ALA A 310 15.49 0.32 -20.84
#